data_AF-Q0T1N0-F1
#
_entry.id   AF-Q0T1N0-F1
#
_cell.length_a   1.000
_cell.length_b   1.000
_cell.length_c   1.000
_cell.angle_alpha   90.00
_cell.angle_beta   90.00
_cell.angle_gamma   90.00
#
_symmetry.space_group_name_H-M   'P 1'
#
loop_
_entity.id
_entity.type
_entity.pdbx_description
1 polymer ?
#
loop_
_entity_poly.entity_id
_entity_poly.type
_entity_poly.pdbx_seq_one_letter_code
_entity_poly.pdbx_strand_id
1 'polypeptide(L)'
;MVRQPNGGTRKLPCYQITRDGFAFLAMGFTGKRAARFKEAYINAFNQMERSLSGAGAADMSSVAQNARGVYLHLREIHQIWTSQLYPMLKAVESPLAGKLYDRVGDAVFGAALVDSRLNGSDKEVRP
;
A
#
# COMPACT_ATOMS: atom_id res chain seq x y z
N MET A 1 11.79 -38.66 -7.16
CA MET A 1 11.24 -39.80 -7.94
C MET A 1 9.86 -39.39 -8.40
N VAL A 2 9.55 -39.52 -9.69
CA VAL A 2 8.21 -39.21 -10.20
C VAL A 2 7.43 -40.52 -10.32
N ARG A 3 6.23 -40.54 -9.74
CA ARG A 3 5.33 -41.69 -9.74
C ARG A 3 4.63 -41.76 -11.10
N GLN A 4 4.68 -42.91 -11.75
CA GLN A 4 4.07 -43.11 -13.06
C GLN A 4 2.67 -43.73 -12.95
N PRO A 5 1.79 -43.57 -13.96
CA PRO A 5 0.43 -44.13 -13.96
C PRO A 5 0.39 -45.66 -13.89
N ASN A 6 1.48 -46.34 -14.28
CA ASN A 6 1.65 -47.79 -14.27
C ASN A 6 2.21 -48.34 -12.94
N GLY A 7 2.26 -47.54 -11.88
CA GLY A 7 2.75 -47.97 -10.56
C GLY A 7 4.29 -47.96 -10.40
N GLY A 8 5.04 -47.63 -11.46
CA GLY A 8 6.50 -47.49 -11.42
C GLY A 8 6.99 -46.16 -10.84
N THR A 9 8.25 -46.09 -10.44
CA THR A 9 8.93 -44.83 -10.08
C THR A 9 10.10 -44.58 -11.04
N ARG A 10 10.18 -43.36 -11.60
CA ARG A 10 11.30 -42.95 -12.45
C ARG A 10 12.12 -41.88 -11.76
N LYS A 11 13.45 -42.03 -11.78
CA LYS A 11 14.36 -40.92 -11.47
C LYS A 11 14.44 -40.02 -12.72
N LEU A 12 13.96 -38.80 -12.57
CA LEU A 12 14.11 -37.75 -13.57
C LEU A 12 15.10 -36.71 -13.04
N PRO A 13 15.95 -36.12 -13.90
CA PRO A 13 16.77 -34.99 -13.50
C PRO A 13 15.85 -33.84 -13.06
N CYS A 14 16.18 -33.22 -11.94
CA CYS A 14 15.51 -32.05 -11.40
C CYS A 14 16.57 -30.96 -11.25
N TYR A 15 16.26 -29.75 -11.69
CA TYR A 15 17.16 -28.62 -11.62
C TYR A 15 16.50 -27.50 -10.82
N GLN A 16 17.24 -26.92 -9.88
CA GLN A 16 16.87 -25.64 -9.29
C GLN A 16 17.36 -24.54 -10.23
N ILE A 17 16.46 -23.63 -10.59
CA ILE A 17 16.75 -22.51 -11.50
C ILE A 17 16.23 -21.21 -10.90
N THR A 18 16.82 -20.09 -11.31
CA THR A 18 16.36 -18.76 -10.92
C THR A 18 15.04 -18.44 -11.62
N ARG A 19 14.30 -17.44 -11.11
CA ARG A 19 13.11 -16.89 -11.77
C ARG A 19 13.38 -16.53 -13.23
N ASP A 20 14.51 -15.85 -13.46
CA ASP A 20 14.92 -15.39 -14.78
C ASP A 20 15.28 -16.57 -15.69
N GLY A 21 15.95 -17.60 -15.14
CA GLY A 21 16.22 -18.84 -15.86
C GLY A 21 14.94 -19.57 -16.25
N PHE A 22 13.93 -19.62 -15.37
CA PHE A 22 12.61 -20.17 -15.68
C PHE A 22 11.93 -19.35 -16.78
N ALA A 23 11.89 -18.02 -16.66
CA ALA A 23 11.27 -17.14 -17.65
C ALA A 23 11.92 -17.32 -19.03
N PHE A 24 13.25 -17.41 -19.08
CA PHE A 24 14.00 -17.64 -20.32
C PHE A 24 13.64 -18.98 -21.00
N LEU A 25 13.41 -20.05 -20.22
CA LEU A 25 13.04 -21.37 -20.72
C LEU A 25 11.56 -21.44 -21.13
N ALA A 26 10.68 -20.76 -20.41
CA ALA A 26 9.23 -20.77 -20.65
C ALA A 26 8.83 -20.04 -21.94
N MET A 27 9.62 -19.05 -22.41
CA MET A 27 9.28 -18.18 -23.55
C MET A 27 9.21 -18.85 -24.93
N GLY A 28 9.40 -20.18 -25.06
CA GLY A 28 9.16 -20.95 -26.30
C GLY A 28 10.03 -20.62 -27.51
N PHE A 29 10.81 -19.52 -27.49
CA PHE A 29 11.66 -19.08 -28.59
C PHE A 29 13.08 -19.64 -28.51
N THR A 30 13.65 -20.02 -29.65
CA THR A 30 14.98 -20.63 -29.78
C THR A 30 15.86 -19.88 -30.81
N GLY A 31 17.19 -20.05 -30.71
CA GLY A 31 18.17 -19.40 -31.59
C GLY A 31 18.81 -18.13 -31.01
N LYS A 32 19.92 -17.68 -31.64
CA LYS A 32 20.77 -16.59 -31.11
C LYS A 32 20.04 -15.25 -30.97
N ARG A 33 19.16 -14.91 -31.93
CA ARG A 33 18.37 -13.68 -31.89
C ARG A 33 17.30 -13.72 -30.79
N ALA A 34 16.64 -14.88 -30.65
CA ALA A 34 15.67 -15.09 -29.59
C ALA A 34 16.32 -15.02 -28.20
N ALA A 35 17.50 -15.61 -28.01
CA ALA A 35 18.23 -15.54 -26.73
C ALA A 35 18.48 -14.08 -26.30
N ARG A 36 19.01 -13.25 -27.21
CA ARG A 36 19.23 -11.81 -26.94
C ARG A 36 17.95 -11.07 -26.59
N PHE A 37 16.86 -11.37 -27.29
CA PHE A 37 15.55 -10.77 -26.98
C PHE A 37 15.05 -11.17 -25.60
N LYS A 38 15.16 -12.46 -25.23
CA LYS A 38 14.73 -12.97 -23.92
C LYS A 38 15.52 -12.34 -22.78
N GLU A 39 16.83 -12.19 -22.93
CA GLU A 39 17.69 -11.48 -21.96
C GLU A 39 17.26 -10.01 -21.82
N ALA A 40 17.07 -9.31 -22.94
CA ALA A 40 16.64 -7.91 -22.93
C ALA A 40 15.27 -7.73 -22.26
N TYR A 41 14.31 -8.61 -22.55
CA TYR A 41 12.98 -8.58 -21.94
C TYR A 41 13.05 -8.79 -20.42
N ILE A 42 13.78 -9.80 -19.97
CA ILE A 42 13.97 -10.10 -18.54
C ILE A 42 14.62 -8.90 -17.83
N ASN A 43 15.65 -8.31 -18.44
CA ASN A 43 16.32 -7.14 -17.87
C ASN A 43 15.40 -5.91 -17.77
N ALA A 44 14.55 -5.67 -18.78
CA ALA A 44 13.57 -4.60 -18.75
C ALA A 44 12.52 -4.85 -17.66
N PHE A 45 12.03 -6.08 -17.54
CA PHE A 45 11.07 -6.46 -16.50
C PHE A 45 11.66 -6.30 -15.10
N ASN A 46 12.89 -6.75 -14.88
CA ASN A 46 13.58 -6.60 -13.59
C ASN A 46 13.80 -5.12 -13.22
N GLN A 47 14.07 -4.25 -14.20
CA GLN A 47 14.16 -2.81 -13.97
C GLN A 47 12.81 -2.21 -13.57
N MET A 48 11.74 -2.58 -14.25
CA MET A 48 10.37 -2.17 -13.92
C MET A 48 9.95 -2.68 -12.53
N GLU A 49 10.26 -3.92 -12.19
CA GLU A 49 9.97 -4.47 -10.87
C GLU A 49 10.68 -3.64 -9.79
N ARG A 50 11.98 -3.37 -9.94
CA ARG A 50 12.72 -2.53 -8.98
C ARG A 50 12.13 -1.12 -8.86
N SER A 51 11.74 -0.51 -9.98
CA SER A 51 11.16 0.83 -9.95
C SER A 51 9.80 0.82 -9.25
N LEU A 52 8.95 -0.19 -9.46
CA LEU A 52 7.64 -0.29 -8.82
C LEU A 52 7.74 -0.73 -7.35
N SER A 53 8.68 -1.63 -7.01
CA SER A 53 8.94 -2.05 -5.63
C SER A 53 9.46 -0.88 -4.77
N GLY A 54 10.19 0.06 -5.36
CA GLY A 54 10.63 1.30 -4.68
C GLY A 54 9.61 2.44 -4.75
N ALA A 55 8.92 2.62 -5.87
CA ALA A 55 7.98 3.73 -6.10
C ALA A 55 6.61 3.55 -5.42
N GLY A 56 6.24 2.33 -5.00
CA GLY A 56 5.11 2.13 -4.10
C GLY A 56 5.41 2.49 -2.63
N ALA A 57 6.69 2.51 -2.25
CA ALA A 57 7.15 2.82 -0.89
C ALA A 57 7.59 4.29 -0.73
N ALA A 58 8.14 4.89 -1.78
CA ALA A 58 8.25 6.35 -1.92
C ALA A 58 6.85 6.88 -2.29
N ASP A 59 5.96 7.25 -1.38
CA ASP A 59 6.20 8.05 -0.19
C ASP A 59 5.06 7.84 0.83
N MET A 60 4.82 6.58 1.19
CA MET A 60 3.80 6.26 2.20
C MET A 60 4.11 6.95 3.53
N SER A 61 5.40 7.24 3.81
CA SER A 61 5.82 8.04 4.95
C SER A 61 5.33 9.48 4.87
N SER A 62 5.51 10.23 3.77
CA SER A 62 4.96 11.59 3.71
C SER A 62 3.44 11.60 3.66
N VAL A 63 2.81 10.63 2.99
CA VAL A 63 1.35 10.51 2.97
C VAL A 63 0.82 10.31 4.38
N ALA A 64 1.48 9.44 5.18
CA ALA A 64 1.15 9.24 6.57
C ALA A 64 1.44 10.48 7.43
N GLN A 65 2.56 11.19 7.21
CA GLN A 65 2.89 12.44 7.90
C GLN A 65 1.89 13.57 7.58
N ASN A 66 1.47 13.69 6.32
CA ASN A 66 0.47 14.64 5.87
C ASN A 66 -0.90 14.33 6.50
N ALA A 67 -1.30 13.06 6.52
CA ALA A 67 -2.52 12.62 7.19
C ALA A 67 -2.50 12.96 8.69
N ARG A 68 -1.37 12.75 9.35
CA ARG A 68 -1.16 13.13 10.75
C ARG A 68 -1.29 14.63 10.97
N GLY A 69 -0.67 15.44 10.10
CA GLY A 69 -0.78 16.90 10.15
C GLY A 69 -2.23 17.37 10.05
N VAL A 70 -2.98 16.85 9.08
CA VAL A 70 -4.42 17.16 8.91
C VAL A 70 -5.23 16.78 10.15
N TYR A 71 -5.01 15.59 10.71
CA TYR A 71 -5.68 15.16 11.93
C TYR A 71 -5.40 16.09 13.12
N LEU A 72 -4.13 16.45 13.35
CA LEU A 72 -3.74 17.34 14.44
C LEU A 72 -4.39 18.72 14.30
N HIS A 73 -4.41 19.29 13.09
CA HIS A 73 -5.08 20.57 12.84
C HIS A 73 -6.58 20.52 13.07
N LEU A 74 -7.26 19.51 12.53
CA LEU A 74 -8.71 19.35 12.71
C LEU A 74 -9.08 19.11 14.17
N ARG A 75 -8.27 18.35 14.90
CA ARG A 75 -8.45 18.13 16.35
C ARG A 75 -8.40 19.43 17.12
N GLU A 76 -7.43 20.31 16.83
CA GLU A 76 -7.32 21.61 17.50
C GLU A 76 -8.53 22.50 17.19
N ILE A 77 -8.93 22.57 15.90
CA ILE A 77 -10.14 23.30 15.49
C ILE A 77 -11.36 22.76 16.21
N HIS A 78 -11.52 21.44 16.32
CA HIS A 78 -12.63 20.81 17.02
C HIS A 78 -12.63 21.10 18.52
N GLN A 79 -11.46 21.17 19.15
CA GLN A 79 -11.34 21.55 20.57
C GLN A 79 -11.82 22.99 20.80
N ILE A 80 -11.38 23.94 19.97
CA ILE A 80 -11.83 25.34 20.04
C ILE A 80 -13.32 25.44 19.69
N TRP A 81 -13.78 24.70 18.68
CA TRP A 81 -15.17 24.66 18.26
C TRP A 81 -16.09 24.22 19.40
N THR A 82 -15.77 23.10 20.06
CA THR A 82 -16.59 22.53 21.13
C THR A 82 -16.59 23.37 22.40
N SER A 83 -15.46 24.00 22.73
CA SER A 83 -15.30 24.80 23.95
C SER A 83 -15.82 26.23 23.83
N GLN A 84 -15.74 26.86 22.65
CA GLN A 84 -16.03 28.28 22.48
C GLN A 84 -17.18 28.53 21.48
N LEU A 85 -17.00 28.12 20.22
CA LEU A 85 -17.91 28.54 19.14
C LEU A 85 -19.28 27.86 19.21
N TYR A 86 -19.33 26.55 19.49
CA TYR A 86 -20.58 25.80 19.56
C TYR A 86 -21.51 26.31 20.68
N PRO A 87 -21.04 26.53 21.92
CA PRO A 87 -21.86 27.15 22.97
C PRO A 87 -22.44 28.50 22.57
N MET A 88 -21.67 29.37 21.90
CA MET A 88 -22.15 30.68 21.45
C MET A 88 -23.24 30.55 20.39
N LEU A 89 -23.07 29.65 19.41
CA LEU A 89 -24.08 29.39 18.38
C LEU A 89 -25.37 28.80 18.97
N LYS A 90 -25.23 27.93 19.96
CA LYS A 90 -26.37 27.35 20.68
C LYS A 90 -27.10 28.41 21.51
N ALA A 91 -26.37 29.33 22.13
CA ALA A 91 -26.94 30.41 22.94
C ALA A 91 -27.77 31.41 22.11
N VAL A 92 -27.43 31.62 20.84
CA VAL A 92 -28.22 32.45 19.91
C VAL A 92 -29.25 31.65 19.09
N GLU A 93 -29.54 30.41 19.50
CA GLU A 93 -30.47 29.49 18.81
C GLU A 93 -30.20 29.39 17.29
N SER A 94 -28.92 29.40 16.90
CA SER A 94 -28.55 29.38 15.50
C SER A 94 -29.04 28.10 14.82
N PRO A 95 -29.73 28.18 13.67
CA PRO A 95 -30.18 27.00 12.91
C PRO A 95 -29.00 26.19 12.33
N LEU A 96 -27.78 26.74 12.37
CA LEU A 96 -26.57 26.09 11.87
C LEU A 96 -25.85 25.26 12.95
N ALA A 97 -26.18 25.44 14.23
CA ALA A 97 -25.40 24.88 15.35
C ALA A 97 -25.26 23.35 15.26
N GLY A 98 -26.35 22.62 15.02
CA GLY A 98 -26.34 21.17 14.87
C GLY A 98 -25.59 20.71 13.61
N LYS A 99 -25.94 21.26 12.44
CA LYS A 99 -25.33 20.87 11.15
C LYS A 99 -23.81 21.09 11.13
N LEU A 100 -23.34 22.20 11.71
CA LEU A 100 -21.90 22.48 11.79
C LEU A 100 -21.21 21.59 12.83
N TYR A 101 -21.86 21.30 13.96
CA TYR A 101 -21.33 20.38 14.96
C TYR A 101 -21.06 19.00 14.36
N ASP A 102 -22.04 18.44 13.64
CA ASP A 102 -21.91 17.14 12.99
C ASP A 102 -20.78 17.16 11.94
N ARG A 103 -20.74 18.20 11.09
CA ARG A 103 -19.72 18.31 10.03
C ARG A 103 -18.30 18.43 10.57
N VAL A 104 -18.10 19.19 11.65
CA VAL A 104 -16.77 19.33 12.29
C VAL A 104 -16.38 18.02 12.97
N GLY A 105 -17.32 17.35 13.64
CA GLY A 105 -17.11 16.04 14.23
C GLY A 105 -16.72 14.97 13.19
N ASP A 106 -17.46 14.89 12.09
CA ASP A 106 -17.22 13.95 10.98
C ASP A 106 -15.85 14.16 10.34
N ALA A 107 -15.45 15.43 10.13
CA ALA A 107 -14.15 15.76 9.57
C ALA A 107 -12.99 15.26 10.45
N VAL A 108 -13.10 15.45 11.77
CA VAL A 108 -12.09 14.99 12.74
C VAL A 108 -12.05 13.46 12.79
N PHE A 109 -13.23 12.82 12.83
CA PHE A 109 -13.33 11.36 12.84
C PHE A 109 -12.70 10.75 11.59
N GLY A 110 -13.03 11.29 10.41
CA GLY A 110 -12.45 10.85 9.14
C GLY A 110 -10.94 11.00 9.11
N ALA A 111 -10.41 12.16 9.53
CA ALA A 111 -8.97 12.40 9.59
C ALA A 111 -8.26 11.47 10.59
N ALA A 112 -8.86 11.23 11.76
CA ALA A 112 -8.33 10.30 12.76
C ALA A 112 -8.27 8.86 12.25
N LEU A 113 -9.29 8.43 11.48
CA LEU A 113 -9.31 7.10 10.89
C LEU A 113 -8.21 6.95 9.84
N VAL A 114 -8.02 7.93 8.96
CA VAL A 114 -6.95 7.91 7.95
C VAL A 114 -5.57 7.92 8.60
N ASP A 115 -5.35 8.79 9.60
CA ASP A 115 -4.11 8.84 10.38
C ASP A 115 -3.81 7.48 11.04
N SER A 116 -4.80 6.89 11.73
CA SER A 116 -4.66 5.59 12.39
C SER A 116 -4.34 4.46 11.41
N ARG A 117 -4.95 4.46 10.21
CA ARG A 117 -4.69 3.44 9.18
C ARG A 117 -3.30 3.54 8.57
N LEU A 118 -2.78 4.76 8.41
CA LEU A 118 -1.49 5.01 7.75
C LEU A 118 -0.31 4.99 8.73
N ASN A 119 -0.49 5.48 9.97
CA ASN A 119 0.55 5.56 11.00
C ASN A 119 0.45 4.44 12.07
N GLY A 120 -0.64 3.67 12.11
CA GLY A 120 -0.88 2.64 13.13
C GLY A 120 -0.16 1.31 12.90
N SER A 121 0.24 1.00 11.67
CA SER A 121 0.95 -0.24 11.32
C SER A 121 2.42 -0.27 11.78
N ASP A 122 2.99 0.88 12.16
CA ASP A 122 4.40 1.01 12.56
C ASP A 122 4.66 0.65 14.04
N LYS A 123 3.62 0.22 14.78
CA LYS A 123 3.70 -0.14 16.20
C LYS A 123 3.71 -1.64 16.51
N GLU A 124 3.44 -2.51 15.54
CA GLU A 124 3.35 -3.97 15.79
C GLU A 124 4.57 -4.79 15.36
N VAL A 125 5.60 -4.19 14.75
CA VAL A 125 6.81 -4.92 14.34
C VAL A 125 8.04 -4.36 15.04
N ARG A 126 8.23 -4.74 16.30
CA ARG A 126 9.54 -4.66 16.95
C ARG A 126 9.69 -5.86 17.92
N PRO A 127 10.32 -6.97 17.49
CA PRO A 127 10.83 -7.98 18.42
C PRO A 127 12.07 -7.46 19.18
#